data_AF-A0A3A9YMF2-F1
#
_entry.id   AF-A0A3A9YMF2-F1
#
_cell.length_a   1.000
_cell.length_b   1.000
_cell.length_c   1.000
_cell.angle_alpha   90.00
_cell.angle_beta   90.00
_cell.angle_gamma   90.00
#
_symmetry.space_group_name_H-M   'P 1'
#
loop_
_entity.id
_entity.type
_entity.pdbx_description
1 polymer ?
#
loop_
_entity_poly.entity_id
_entity_poly.type
_entity_poly.pdbx_seq_one_letter_code
_entity_poly.pdbx_strand_id
1 'polypeptide(L)'
;MVAAATPADRWRHNLDLVTAAFDEAGVPHFAVPTLDERRSAVAVREQDRDGALRALATVGAQDGVTVRLPDRARPGRSVGVAEVFAAVTDPFGRTVLGQAFACDVEFWPDAPTEEYPVPHIAAPRPNRIAAALPTVGATVAVPGRRLSRFAGEDTTYPSRAEFAGLAHDQVTFPIDVVYTWVDGDDGDWRERKNRALREHGAAEMNEVAANDARYVSRDELRYSMRSLVAYAPWVRQIYLVTDDQVPAWLDVTHPMVRVVRHREIFADTGRLPTFNSHAIESRLHRIPGLSEHFVYVNDDMFFGRPLVPTAFFHANGIAKFFTSPAQLDVGPATVHDAPVTAAGKNNRRHIEERFGRTISQKMRHVPYPLRRSVLEEIERHLPAEVLATAEHQFRHPGDLSIPSSLQHYWSYLSGTSVPGSIRYTYADLAHPSTPVKLAALLSRRHCDVFCLNDTDSSEVLLSEQQAMLADFLSAYLPFRAPFEVSPEVEAQRLGRTASALAAELLPESPTSAAPRQGTGRAPHDPAGQPEPVR
;
A
#
# COMPACT_ATOMS: atom_id res chain seq x y z
N MET A 1 -15.54 -12.27 -15.35
CA MET A 1 -15.61 -12.78 -13.95
C MET A 1 -15.04 -11.73 -13.01
N VAL A 2 -15.66 -11.49 -11.85
CA VAL A 2 -15.23 -10.45 -10.88
C VAL A 2 -13.81 -10.65 -10.39
N ALA A 3 -13.39 -11.90 -10.20
CA ALA A 3 -12.09 -12.26 -9.68
C ALA A 3 -10.91 -11.67 -10.46
N ALA A 4 -11.08 -11.39 -11.76
CA ALA A 4 -10.03 -10.89 -12.65
C ALA A 4 -10.16 -9.39 -12.97
N ALA A 5 -11.10 -8.66 -12.37
CA ALA A 5 -11.37 -7.27 -12.73
C ALA A 5 -10.93 -6.32 -11.62
N THR A 6 -9.80 -5.64 -11.77
CA THR A 6 -9.42 -4.56 -10.83
C THR A 6 -10.05 -3.22 -11.24
N PRO A 7 -10.16 -2.26 -10.30
CA PRO A 7 -10.45 -0.87 -10.63
C PRO A 7 -9.59 -0.29 -11.78
N ALA A 8 -8.29 -0.59 -11.82
CA ALA A 8 -7.38 -0.06 -12.83
C ALA A 8 -7.66 -0.69 -14.21
N ASP A 9 -7.95 -1.99 -14.22
CA ASP A 9 -8.39 -2.67 -15.44
C ASP A 9 -9.71 -2.13 -15.96
N ARG A 10 -10.64 -1.75 -15.06
CA ARG A 10 -11.92 -1.14 -15.48
C ARG A 10 -11.75 0.27 -16.03
N TRP A 11 -10.88 1.07 -15.43
CA TRP A 11 -10.50 2.37 -15.98
C TRP A 11 -9.97 2.22 -17.41
N ARG A 12 -9.05 1.26 -17.62
CA ARG A 12 -8.43 0.99 -18.93
C ARG A 12 -9.45 0.47 -19.94
N HIS A 13 -10.17 -0.59 -19.57
CA HIS A 13 -11.16 -1.23 -20.42
C HIS A 13 -12.24 -0.27 -20.92
N ASN A 14 -12.76 0.59 -20.03
CA ASN A 14 -13.79 1.57 -20.43
C ASN A 14 -13.23 2.64 -21.38
N LEU A 15 -11.97 3.04 -21.22
CA LEU A 15 -11.30 3.94 -22.16
C LEU A 15 -11.09 3.27 -23.52
N ASP A 16 -10.56 2.04 -23.52
CA ASP A 16 -10.31 1.24 -24.72
C ASP A 16 -11.60 1.02 -25.53
N LEU A 17 -12.72 0.71 -24.84
CA LEU A 17 -14.03 0.55 -25.47
C LEU A 17 -14.45 1.80 -26.27
N VAL A 18 -14.23 2.99 -25.70
CA VAL A 18 -14.63 4.26 -26.32
C VAL A 18 -13.68 4.62 -27.47
N THR A 19 -12.37 4.56 -27.24
CA THR A 19 -11.38 4.93 -28.27
C THR A 19 -11.46 3.99 -29.48
N ALA A 20 -11.60 2.68 -29.26
CA ALA A 20 -11.74 1.71 -30.34
C ALA A 20 -13.02 1.95 -31.17
N ALA A 21 -14.14 2.26 -30.52
CA ALA A 21 -15.39 2.55 -31.22
C ALA A 21 -15.30 3.83 -32.05
N PHE A 22 -14.57 4.84 -31.58
CA PHE A 22 -14.34 6.07 -32.34
C PHE A 22 -13.37 5.88 -33.49
N ASP A 23 -12.30 5.08 -33.30
CA ASP A 23 -11.39 4.70 -34.38
C ASP A 23 -12.14 3.94 -35.50
N GLU A 24 -12.97 2.96 -35.16
CA GLU A 24 -13.77 2.19 -36.12
C GLU A 24 -14.78 3.06 -36.87
N ALA A 25 -15.40 4.03 -36.18
CA ALA A 25 -16.35 4.96 -36.77
C ALA A 25 -15.71 6.15 -37.50
N GLY A 26 -14.37 6.26 -37.49
CA GLY A 26 -13.65 7.38 -38.08
C GLY A 26 -13.92 8.74 -37.40
N VAL A 27 -14.24 8.73 -36.10
CA VAL A 27 -14.52 9.93 -35.31
C VAL A 27 -13.21 10.47 -34.72
N PRO A 28 -12.75 11.67 -35.11
CA PRO A 28 -11.55 12.28 -34.53
C PRO A 28 -11.72 12.53 -33.03
N HIS A 29 -10.78 12.04 -32.24
CA HIS A 29 -10.86 12.11 -30.79
C HIS A 29 -9.47 12.21 -30.14
N PHE A 30 -9.44 12.58 -28.86
CA PHE A 30 -8.22 12.61 -28.06
C PHE A 30 -8.54 12.36 -26.58
N ALA A 31 -7.69 11.62 -25.87
CA ALA A 31 -7.86 11.38 -24.44
C ALA A 31 -7.53 12.64 -23.62
N VAL A 32 -8.24 12.84 -22.49
CA VAL A 32 -8.13 14.03 -21.63
C VAL A 32 -7.74 13.62 -20.20
N PRO A 33 -6.78 14.31 -19.56
CA PRO A 33 -6.43 14.06 -18.17
C PRO A 33 -7.51 14.59 -17.21
N THR A 34 -8.19 13.70 -16.50
CA THR A 34 -9.35 14.03 -15.64
C THR A 34 -8.93 14.48 -14.25
N LEU A 35 -9.79 15.26 -13.57
CA LEU A 35 -9.58 15.58 -12.16
C LEU A 35 -9.85 14.37 -11.24
N ASP A 36 -10.92 13.59 -11.51
CA ASP A 36 -11.19 12.32 -10.82
C ASP A 36 -10.37 11.20 -11.44
N GLU A 37 -9.31 10.81 -10.73
CA GLU A 37 -8.35 9.77 -11.13
C GLU A 37 -8.99 8.41 -11.43
N ARG A 38 -10.21 8.17 -10.94
CA ARG A 38 -10.94 6.92 -11.18
C ARG A 38 -11.68 6.92 -12.51
N ARG A 39 -11.83 8.06 -13.17
CA ARG A 39 -12.51 8.19 -14.47
C ARG A 39 -11.50 8.46 -15.57
N SER A 40 -11.77 7.93 -16.75
CA SER A 40 -11.09 8.31 -17.99
C SER A 40 -11.95 9.31 -18.75
N ALA A 41 -11.36 10.04 -19.70
CA ALA A 41 -12.11 10.92 -20.58
C ALA A 41 -11.53 10.95 -21.99
N VAL A 42 -12.42 11.06 -22.97
CA VAL A 42 -12.14 11.24 -24.40
C VAL A 42 -12.91 12.47 -24.88
N ALA A 43 -12.21 13.40 -25.51
CA ALA A 43 -12.80 14.56 -26.13
C ALA A 43 -13.05 14.31 -27.63
N VAL A 44 -14.18 14.81 -28.09
CA VAL A 44 -14.60 14.90 -29.48
C VAL A 44 -15.03 16.34 -29.74
N ARG A 45 -14.77 16.89 -30.93
CA ARG A 45 -15.28 18.24 -31.25
C ARG A 45 -16.80 18.22 -31.35
N GLU A 46 -17.47 19.31 -30.94
CA GLU A 46 -18.94 19.39 -30.98
C GLU A 46 -19.52 19.13 -32.38
N GLN A 47 -18.81 19.53 -33.45
CA GLN A 47 -19.19 19.26 -34.84
C GLN A 47 -19.27 17.76 -35.18
N ASP A 48 -18.51 16.91 -34.48
CA ASP A 48 -18.41 15.47 -34.74
C ASP A 48 -19.32 14.66 -33.79
N ARG A 49 -20.13 15.35 -32.97
CA ARG A 49 -21.02 14.77 -31.96
C ARG A 49 -21.93 13.67 -32.51
N ASP A 50 -22.58 13.90 -33.65
CA ASP A 50 -23.54 12.92 -34.18
C ASP A 50 -22.87 11.61 -34.60
N GLY A 51 -21.63 11.69 -35.10
CA GLY A 51 -20.80 10.51 -35.41
C GLY A 51 -20.44 9.75 -34.13
N ALA A 52 -19.96 10.47 -33.12
CA ALA A 52 -19.64 9.89 -31.82
C ALA A 52 -20.87 9.22 -31.16
N LEU A 53 -22.03 9.87 -31.16
CA LEU A 53 -23.26 9.31 -30.57
C LEU A 53 -23.71 8.02 -31.28
N ARG A 54 -23.54 7.93 -32.61
CA ARG A 54 -23.79 6.67 -33.34
C ARG A 54 -22.82 5.57 -32.95
N ALA A 55 -21.53 5.88 -32.82
CA ALA A 55 -20.53 4.92 -32.35
C ALA A 55 -20.83 4.43 -30.93
N LEU A 56 -21.21 5.34 -30.03
CA LEU A 56 -21.61 5.00 -28.67
C LEU A 56 -22.88 4.15 -28.61
N ALA A 57 -23.83 4.33 -29.54
CA ALA A 57 -25.00 3.46 -29.62
C ALA A 57 -24.62 1.99 -29.92
N THR A 58 -23.62 1.77 -30.78
CA THR A 58 -23.06 0.43 -31.05
C THR A 58 -22.39 -0.15 -29.81
N VAL A 59 -21.62 0.66 -29.07
CA VAL A 59 -21.00 0.24 -27.81
C VAL A 59 -22.04 -0.14 -26.75
N GLY A 60 -23.11 0.64 -26.63
CA GLY A 60 -24.21 0.38 -25.69
C GLY A 60 -25.07 -0.84 -26.03
N ALA A 61 -24.94 -1.39 -27.24
CA ALA A 61 -25.58 -2.65 -27.62
C ALA A 61 -24.80 -3.89 -27.14
N GLN A 62 -23.58 -3.72 -26.64
CA GLN A 62 -22.78 -4.82 -26.09
C GLN A 62 -23.26 -5.21 -24.69
N ASP A 63 -23.26 -6.52 -24.41
CA ASP A 63 -23.69 -7.05 -23.12
C ASP A 63 -22.85 -6.50 -21.96
N GLY A 64 -23.53 -6.02 -20.91
CA GLY A 64 -22.90 -5.51 -19.69
C GLY A 64 -22.32 -4.09 -19.81
N VAL A 65 -22.43 -3.45 -20.99
CA VAL A 65 -22.01 -2.06 -21.20
C VAL A 65 -23.18 -1.11 -21.02
N THR A 66 -22.97 -0.05 -20.25
CA THR A 66 -23.94 1.03 -20.06
C THR A 66 -23.43 2.30 -20.71
N VAL A 67 -24.24 2.90 -21.59
CA VAL A 67 -24.01 4.23 -22.15
C VAL A 67 -25.08 5.17 -21.61
N ARG A 68 -24.65 6.24 -20.93
CA ARG A 68 -25.54 7.30 -20.44
C ARG A 68 -25.29 8.56 -21.23
N LEU A 69 -26.32 9.01 -21.93
CA LEU A 69 -26.25 10.25 -22.70
C LEU A 69 -26.55 11.46 -21.81
N PRO A 70 -25.97 12.64 -22.13
CA PRO A 70 -26.23 13.86 -21.38
C PRO A 70 -27.72 14.23 -21.41
N ASP A 71 -28.30 14.53 -20.25
CA ASP A 71 -29.68 14.99 -20.12
C ASP A 71 -29.77 16.45 -20.61
N ARG A 72 -30.44 16.68 -21.75
CA ARG A 72 -30.60 18.02 -22.33
C ARG A 72 -31.50 18.94 -21.48
N ALA A 73 -32.22 18.43 -20.48
CA ALA A 73 -33.34 19.13 -19.85
C ALA A 73 -33.10 19.65 -18.41
N ARG A 74 -31.92 19.45 -17.80
CA ARG A 74 -31.68 19.83 -16.39
C ARG A 74 -30.48 20.76 -16.21
N PRO A 75 -30.68 22.04 -15.86
CA PRO A 75 -29.60 22.93 -15.47
C PRO A 75 -28.95 22.43 -14.17
N GLY A 76 -27.63 22.23 -14.16
CA GLY A 76 -26.83 21.88 -12.96
C GLY A 76 -26.27 20.44 -12.90
N ARG A 77 -26.58 19.57 -13.87
CA ARG A 77 -25.85 18.29 -14.11
C ARG A 77 -24.90 18.47 -15.29
N SER A 78 -23.76 17.77 -15.29
CA SER A 78 -22.65 17.88 -16.26
C SER A 78 -23.15 18.12 -17.70
N VAL A 79 -23.08 19.37 -18.13
CA VAL A 79 -23.55 19.81 -19.44
C VAL A 79 -22.66 19.16 -20.49
N GLY A 80 -23.23 18.33 -21.37
CA GLY A 80 -22.53 17.84 -22.57
C GLY A 80 -21.53 16.68 -22.40
N VAL A 81 -21.68 15.82 -21.38
CA VAL A 81 -20.83 14.62 -21.23
C VAL A 81 -21.66 13.34 -21.30
N ALA A 82 -21.28 12.40 -22.17
CA ALA A 82 -21.79 11.04 -22.14
C ALA A 82 -20.88 10.14 -21.28
N GLU A 83 -21.44 9.14 -20.61
CA GLU A 83 -20.68 8.20 -19.78
C GLU A 83 -20.76 6.79 -20.37
N VAL A 84 -19.63 6.09 -20.45
CA VAL A 84 -19.54 4.71 -20.92
C VAL A 84 -18.85 3.86 -19.87
N PHE A 85 -19.50 2.78 -19.42
CA PHE A 85 -18.86 1.83 -18.50
C PHE A 85 -19.40 0.41 -18.66
N ALA A 86 -18.50 -0.56 -18.58
CA ALA A 86 -18.84 -1.97 -18.39
C ALA A 86 -18.89 -2.28 -16.89
N ALA A 87 -20.07 -2.66 -16.40
CA ALA A 87 -20.26 -2.99 -14.99
C ALA A 87 -19.73 -4.39 -14.66
N VAL A 88 -19.12 -4.54 -13.48
CA VAL A 88 -18.70 -5.82 -12.92
C VAL A 88 -19.60 -6.13 -11.74
N THR A 89 -20.32 -7.23 -11.83
CA THR A 89 -21.24 -7.71 -10.79
C THR A 89 -20.72 -8.98 -10.15
N ASP A 90 -20.84 -9.09 -8.83
CA ASP A 90 -20.61 -10.34 -8.11
C ASP A 90 -21.59 -11.45 -8.59
N PRO A 91 -21.37 -12.73 -8.22
CA PRO A 91 -22.27 -13.83 -8.58
C PRO A 91 -23.73 -13.64 -8.11
N PHE A 92 -23.98 -12.71 -7.18
CA PHE A 92 -25.30 -12.37 -6.66
C PHE A 92 -25.92 -11.14 -7.36
N GLY A 93 -25.29 -10.64 -8.43
CA GLY A 93 -25.78 -9.51 -9.22
C GLY A 93 -25.50 -8.12 -8.63
N ARG A 94 -24.72 -8.01 -7.54
CA ARG A 94 -24.36 -6.72 -6.95
C ARG A 94 -23.21 -6.09 -7.72
N THR A 95 -23.36 -4.84 -8.15
CA THR A 95 -22.29 -4.10 -8.84
C THR A 95 -21.14 -3.81 -7.89
N VAL A 96 -19.96 -4.35 -8.19
CA VAL A 96 -18.70 -4.13 -7.46
C VAL A 96 -17.92 -2.97 -8.07
N LEU A 97 -17.82 -2.94 -9.40
CA LEU A 97 -17.21 -1.86 -10.18
C LEU A 97 -18.22 -1.41 -11.23
N GLY A 98 -18.43 -0.11 -11.38
CA GLY A 98 -19.45 0.44 -12.29
C GLY A 98 -19.16 1.88 -12.66
N GLN A 99 -20.18 2.72 -12.66
CA GLN A 99 -20.11 4.12 -13.11
C GLN A 99 -18.94 4.93 -12.54
N ALA A 100 -18.48 4.64 -11.31
CA ALA A 100 -17.33 5.34 -10.71
C ALA A 100 -16.05 5.26 -11.56
N PHE A 101 -15.95 4.27 -12.46
CA PHE A 101 -14.82 4.05 -13.35
C PHE A 101 -15.15 4.29 -14.84
N ALA A 102 -16.22 5.02 -15.13
CA ALA A 102 -16.64 5.27 -16.50
C ALA A 102 -15.61 6.09 -17.29
N CYS A 103 -15.59 5.85 -18.60
CA CYS A 103 -15.00 6.76 -19.57
C CYS A 103 -16.03 7.84 -19.92
N ASP A 104 -15.66 9.08 -19.70
CA ASP A 104 -16.44 10.25 -20.09
C ASP A 104 -16.15 10.63 -21.54
N VAL A 105 -17.19 10.88 -22.32
CA VAL A 105 -17.10 11.45 -23.66
C VAL A 105 -17.50 12.91 -23.59
N GLU A 106 -16.53 13.79 -23.78
CA GLU A 106 -16.69 15.23 -23.72
C GLU A 106 -16.84 15.80 -25.12
N PHE A 107 -17.90 16.57 -25.35
CA PHE A 107 -18.07 17.31 -26.60
C PHE A 107 -17.55 18.74 -26.45
N TRP A 108 -16.45 19.06 -27.13
CA TRP A 108 -15.73 20.33 -27.01
C TRP A 108 -16.18 21.31 -28.08
N PRO A 109 -16.91 22.40 -27.73
CA PRO A 109 -17.30 23.44 -28.69
C PRO A 109 -16.10 24.33 -29.05
N ASP A 110 -16.27 25.12 -30.12
CA ASP A 110 -15.34 26.20 -30.41
C ASP A 110 -15.40 27.27 -29.30
N ALA A 111 -14.23 27.74 -28.88
CA ALA A 111 -14.09 28.79 -27.87
C ALA A 111 -14.40 30.17 -28.47
N PRO A 112 -14.83 31.16 -27.65
CA PRO A 112 -15.05 32.53 -28.12
C PRO A 112 -13.80 33.11 -28.79
N THR A 113 -13.95 33.65 -29.99
CA THR A 113 -12.81 34.13 -30.81
C THR A 113 -12.10 35.36 -30.24
N GLU A 114 -12.73 36.09 -29.32
CA GLU A 114 -12.17 37.29 -28.70
C GLU A 114 -11.19 36.98 -27.56
N GLU A 115 -11.20 35.75 -27.03
CA GLU A 115 -10.37 35.36 -25.87
C GLU A 115 -8.99 34.80 -26.27
N TYR A 116 -8.82 34.40 -27.53
CA TYR A 116 -7.63 33.67 -27.99
C TYR A 116 -7.08 34.20 -29.31
N PRO A 117 -5.74 34.20 -29.51
CA PRO A 117 -5.11 34.74 -30.72
C PRO A 117 -5.31 33.86 -31.97
N VAL A 118 -5.73 32.60 -31.79
CA VAL A 118 -6.05 31.64 -32.85
C VAL A 118 -7.33 30.88 -32.49
N PRO A 119 -8.02 30.21 -33.44
CA PRO A 119 -9.17 29.38 -33.11
C PRO A 119 -8.85 28.32 -32.06
N HIS A 120 -9.69 28.21 -31.03
CA HIS A 120 -9.56 27.25 -29.95
C HIS A 120 -10.84 26.43 -29.80
N ILE A 121 -10.72 25.27 -29.18
CA ILE A 121 -11.81 24.46 -28.64
C ILE A 121 -11.75 24.49 -27.12
N ALA A 122 -12.91 24.55 -26.46
CA ALA A 122 -13.01 24.66 -25.00
C ALA A 122 -13.49 23.35 -24.38
N ALA A 123 -12.91 23.00 -23.23
CA ALA A 123 -13.37 21.87 -22.43
C ALA A 123 -14.73 22.19 -21.79
N PRO A 124 -15.70 21.27 -21.80
CA PRO A 124 -17.00 21.48 -21.15
C PRO A 124 -16.91 21.49 -19.61
N ARG A 125 -15.76 21.10 -19.04
CA ARG A 125 -15.48 21.10 -17.61
C ARG A 125 -13.97 21.23 -17.33
N PRO A 126 -13.57 21.60 -16.09
CA PRO A 126 -12.17 21.64 -15.72
C PRO A 126 -11.46 20.28 -15.85
N ASN A 127 -10.23 20.32 -16.34
CA ASN A 127 -9.29 19.20 -16.39
C ASN A 127 -7.96 19.62 -15.76
N ARG A 128 -6.95 18.73 -15.75
CA ARG A 128 -5.68 18.99 -15.04
C ARG A 128 -4.76 20.00 -15.72
N ILE A 129 -4.93 20.24 -17.01
CA ILE A 129 -3.89 20.89 -17.83
C ILE A 129 -4.38 22.20 -18.45
N ALA A 130 -5.46 22.18 -19.24
CA ALA A 130 -5.86 23.36 -20.01
C ALA A 130 -7.37 23.43 -20.22
N ALA A 131 -7.98 24.59 -19.96
CA ALA A 131 -9.41 24.82 -20.18
C ALA A 131 -9.80 24.94 -21.67
N ALA A 132 -8.85 25.32 -22.52
CA ALA A 132 -9.02 25.40 -23.97
C ALA A 132 -7.72 25.00 -24.68
N LEU A 133 -7.83 24.54 -25.91
CA LEU A 133 -6.71 24.13 -26.77
C LEU A 133 -6.87 24.73 -28.17
N PRO A 134 -5.78 25.02 -28.90
CA PRO A 134 -5.87 25.40 -30.30
C PRO A 134 -6.61 24.33 -31.10
N THR A 135 -7.57 24.75 -31.94
CA THR A 135 -8.38 23.83 -32.75
C THR A 135 -7.50 22.91 -33.58
N VAL A 136 -6.41 23.45 -34.14
CA VAL A 136 -5.38 22.68 -34.85
C VAL A 136 -4.20 22.44 -33.92
N GLY A 137 -3.77 21.19 -33.80
CA GLY A 137 -2.52 20.83 -33.13
C GLY A 137 -2.25 19.34 -33.21
N ALA A 138 -1.08 18.94 -32.71
CA ALA A 138 -0.59 17.58 -32.88
C ALA A 138 -1.27 16.60 -31.92
N THR A 139 -1.69 15.46 -32.46
CA THR A 139 -2.05 14.27 -31.69
C THR A 139 -0.82 13.39 -31.53
N VAL A 140 -0.51 13.01 -30.30
CA VAL A 140 0.63 12.15 -29.94
C VAL A 140 0.16 10.99 -29.07
N ALA A 141 0.95 9.91 -29.04
CA ALA A 141 0.70 8.80 -28.13
C ALA A 141 1.12 9.20 -26.70
N VAL A 142 0.16 9.24 -25.78
CA VAL A 142 0.38 9.63 -24.38
C VAL A 142 0.18 8.42 -23.46
N PRO A 143 1.14 8.07 -22.58
CA PRO A 143 0.99 6.97 -21.63
C PRO A 143 -0.22 7.17 -20.70
N GLY A 144 -0.94 6.10 -20.38
CA GLY A 144 -2.11 6.13 -19.49
C GLY A 144 -1.83 6.84 -18.15
N ARG A 145 -0.65 6.61 -17.56
CA ARG A 145 -0.20 7.28 -16.32
C ARG A 145 -0.14 8.82 -16.37
N ARG A 146 -0.15 9.41 -17.57
CA ARG A 146 -0.22 10.87 -17.78
C ARG A 146 -1.66 11.37 -17.72
N LEU A 147 -2.61 10.51 -18.08
CA LEU A 147 -4.05 10.80 -18.09
C LEU A 147 -4.68 10.55 -16.71
N SER A 148 -4.24 9.50 -16.02
CA SER A 148 -4.63 9.18 -14.65
C SER A 148 -3.45 8.58 -13.89
N ARG A 149 -3.23 9.01 -12.65
CA ARG A 149 -2.22 8.45 -11.73
C ARG A 149 -2.57 7.05 -11.23
N PHE A 150 -3.77 6.58 -11.59
CA PHE A 150 -4.25 5.24 -11.30
C PHE A 150 -4.00 4.27 -12.45
N ALA A 151 -3.70 4.77 -13.65
CA ALA A 151 -3.43 3.97 -14.84
C ALA A 151 -1.97 3.50 -14.91
N GLY A 152 -1.76 2.29 -15.45
CA GLY A 152 -0.44 1.69 -15.64
C GLY A 152 0.39 2.32 -16.78
N GLU A 153 1.63 1.85 -16.94
CA GLU A 153 2.58 2.40 -17.92
C GLU A 153 2.42 1.83 -19.34
N ASP A 154 1.88 0.62 -19.48
CA ASP A 154 2.03 -0.21 -20.69
C ASP A 154 1.12 0.18 -21.86
N THR A 155 0.22 1.15 -21.67
CA THR A 155 -0.78 1.54 -22.67
C THR A 155 -0.65 3.02 -22.97
N THR A 156 -0.68 3.36 -24.25
CA THR A 156 -0.69 4.74 -24.74
C THR A 156 -1.98 5.04 -25.49
N TYR A 157 -2.47 6.26 -25.35
CA TYR A 157 -3.69 6.72 -26.01
C TYR A 157 -3.41 7.94 -26.89
N PRO A 158 -4.11 8.09 -28.02
CA PRO A 158 -4.03 9.32 -28.79
C PRO A 158 -4.52 10.48 -27.94
N SER A 159 -3.67 11.48 -27.73
CA SER A 159 -4.00 12.68 -26.97
C SER A 159 -3.31 13.90 -27.57
N ARG A 160 -3.72 15.09 -27.14
CA ARG A 160 -3.11 16.35 -27.56
C ARG A 160 -1.70 16.49 -26.98
N ALA A 161 -0.74 16.98 -27.76
CA ALA A 161 0.64 17.15 -27.32
C ALA A 161 0.77 18.00 -26.04
N GLU A 162 -0.15 18.95 -25.87
CA GLU A 162 -0.31 19.79 -24.69
C GLU A 162 -0.56 18.97 -23.41
N PHE A 163 -1.10 17.76 -23.52
CA PHE A 163 -1.36 16.83 -22.41
C PHE A 163 -0.26 15.78 -22.19
N ALA A 164 0.80 15.78 -23.01
CA ALA A 164 1.89 14.80 -22.90
C ALA A 164 2.90 15.11 -21.77
N GLY A 165 2.90 16.34 -21.27
CA GLY A 165 3.85 16.82 -20.27
C GLY A 165 3.75 16.11 -18.91
N LEU A 166 4.87 16.06 -18.19
CA LEU A 166 4.90 15.63 -16.80
C LEU A 166 4.42 16.77 -15.90
N ALA A 167 3.28 16.58 -15.24
CA ALA A 167 2.77 17.55 -14.27
C ALA A 167 3.68 17.63 -13.03
N HIS A 168 3.78 18.83 -12.43
CA HIS A 168 4.65 19.09 -11.28
C HIS A 168 4.34 18.24 -10.04
N ASP A 169 3.12 17.75 -9.91
CA ASP A 169 2.61 16.96 -8.79
C ASP A 169 2.48 15.46 -9.12
N GLN A 170 3.03 15.02 -10.25
CA GLN A 170 3.10 13.60 -10.60
C GLN A 170 4.34 12.95 -9.99
N VAL A 171 4.13 11.91 -9.18
CA VAL A 171 5.19 11.08 -8.60
C VAL A 171 5.82 10.21 -9.68
N THR A 172 7.15 10.21 -9.77
CA THR A 172 7.92 9.45 -10.78
C THR A 172 8.98 8.53 -10.19
N PHE A 173 9.21 8.58 -8.88
CA PHE A 173 10.10 7.65 -8.19
C PHE A 173 9.35 6.35 -7.85
N PRO A 174 10.05 5.21 -7.78
CA PRO A 174 9.43 3.95 -7.41
C PRO A 174 8.94 3.97 -5.96
N ILE A 175 7.81 3.32 -5.71
CA ILE A 175 7.31 3.09 -4.36
C ILE A 175 7.10 1.59 -4.15
N ASP A 176 7.76 1.04 -3.13
CA ASP A 176 7.55 -0.34 -2.71
C ASP A 176 6.58 -0.42 -1.53
N VAL A 177 6.10 -1.63 -1.25
CA VAL A 177 5.35 -1.97 -0.06
C VAL A 177 6.08 -3.04 0.72
N VAL A 178 6.13 -2.89 2.04
CA VAL A 178 6.69 -3.88 2.96
C VAL A 178 5.57 -4.36 3.87
N TYR A 179 5.29 -5.66 3.84
CA TYR A 179 4.44 -6.34 4.80
C TYR A 179 5.28 -7.09 5.82
N THR A 180 4.80 -7.15 7.07
CA THR A 180 5.29 -8.11 8.07
C THR A 180 4.20 -9.10 8.39
N TRP A 181 4.53 -10.38 8.42
CA TRP A 181 3.56 -11.43 8.70
C TRP A 181 4.20 -12.64 9.37
N VAL A 182 3.42 -13.30 10.21
CA VAL A 182 3.72 -14.58 10.81
C VAL A 182 2.45 -15.44 10.83
N ASP A 183 2.60 -16.72 10.56
CA ASP A 183 1.56 -17.71 10.82
C ASP A 183 1.70 -18.20 12.27
N GLY A 184 0.75 -17.83 13.14
CA GLY A 184 0.76 -18.27 14.53
C GLY A 184 0.28 -19.70 14.75
N ASP A 185 -0.42 -20.28 13.77
CA ASP A 185 -0.88 -21.66 13.82
C ASP A 185 0.20 -22.64 13.33
N ASP A 186 1.30 -22.12 12.78
CA ASP A 186 2.47 -22.89 12.39
C ASP A 186 3.13 -23.57 13.61
N GLY A 187 3.08 -24.91 13.62
CA GLY A 187 3.64 -25.74 14.69
C GLY A 187 5.15 -25.54 14.90
N ASP A 188 5.92 -25.35 13.84
CA ASP A 188 7.38 -25.16 13.90
C ASP A 188 7.70 -23.82 14.56
N TRP A 189 6.92 -22.79 14.23
CA TRP A 189 7.04 -21.46 14.83
C TRP A 189 6.64 -21.48 16.31
N ARG A 190 5.52 -22.11 16.67
CA ARG A 190 5.05 -22.24 18.05
C ARG A 190 6.07 -22.97 18.93
N GLU A 191 6.72 -24.01 18.42
CA GLU A 191 7.77 -24.71 19.14
C GLU A 191 8.96 -23.79 19.43
N ARG A 192 9.42 -23.03 18.43
CA ARG A 192 10.51 -22.04 18.59
C ARG A 192 10.15 -20.95 19.59
N LYS A 193 8.92 -20.40 19.53
CA LYS A 193 8.40 -19.41 20.50
C LYS A 193 8.38 -19.98 21.91
N ASN A 194 7.80 -21.17 22.09
CA ASN A 194 7.69 -21.81 23.41
C ASN A 194 9.06 -22.16 23.99
N ARG A 195 10.04 -22.55 23.16
CA ARG A 195 11.42 -22.75 23.61
C ARG A 195 12.04 -21.46 24.10
N ALA A 196 11.95 -20.37 23.31
CA ALA A 196 12.46 -19.07 23.73
C ALA A 196 11.81 -18.59 25.04
N LEU A 197 10.49 -18.74 25.19
CA LEU A 197 9.78 -18.39 26.44
C LEU A 197 10.32 -19.15 27.66
N ARG A 198 10.62 -20.45 27.53
CA ARG A 198 11.21 -21.24 28.62
C ARG A 198 12.61 -20.77 29.00
N GLU A 199 13.37 -20.25 28.03
CA GLU A 199 14.72 -19.73 28.27
C GLU A 199 14.72 -18.38 29.03
N HIS A 200 13.66 -17.57 28.90
CA HIS A 200 13.53 -16.28 29.60
C HIS A 200 12.88 -16.37 31.00
N GLY A 201 12.28 -17.51 31.36
CA GLY A 201 11.76 -17.78 32.71
C GLY A 201 10.30 -17.37 32.97
N ALA A 202 9.73 -17.78 34.11
CA ALA A 202 8.29 -17.81 34.36
C ALA A 202 7.59 -16.43 34.47
N ALA A 203 8.32 -15.34 34.75
CA ALA A 203 7.75 -14.00 34.89
C ALA A 203 7.34 -13.39 33.53
N GLU A 204 8.16 -13.59 32.49
CA GLU A 204 7.87 -13.14 31.12
C GLU A 204 6.82 -14.03 30.41
N MET A 205 6.66 -15.28 30.87
CA MET A 205 5.66 -16.20 30.33
C MET A 205 4.20 -15.72 30.55
N ASN A 206 3.90 -15.03 31.66
CA ASN A 206 2.54 -14.54 31.95
C ASN A 206 2.15 -13.32 31.10
N GLU A 207 3.09 -12.41 30.77
CA GLU A 207 2.83 -11.26 29.89
C GLU A 207 2.71 -11.65 28.41
N VAL A 208 3.38 -12.74 28.00
CA VAL A 208 3.29 -13.28 26.64
C VAL A 208 2.07 -14.19 26.45
N ALA A 209 1.63 -14.93 27.48
CA ALA A 209 0.40 -15.71 27.43
C ALA A 209 -0.86 -14.83 27.31
N ALA A 210 -0.85 -13.61 27.86
CA ALA A 210 -1.88 -12.59 27.63
C ALA A 210 -1.87 -11.99 26.21
N ASN A 211 -0.99 -12.49 25.32
CA ASN A 211 -0.77 -12.00 23.97
C ASN A 211 -1.10 -13.04 22.88
N ASP A 212 -1.57 -14.23 23.25
CA ASP A 212 -1.77 -15.34 22.32
C ASP A 212 -2.91 -15.11 21.32
N ALA A 213 -3.86 -14.21 21.62
CA ALA A 213 -4.90 -13.77 20.67
C ALA A 213 -4.35 -13.03 19.42
N ARG A 214 -3.07 -12.61 19.43
CA ARG A 214 -2.46 -11.83 18.34
C ARG A 214 -1.96 -12.64 17.13
N TYR A 215 -2.05 -13.97 17.17
CA TYR A 215 -1.41 -14.81 16.14
C TYR A 215 -2.35 -15.74 15.37
N VAL A 216 -3.68 -15.62 15.54
CA VAL A 216 -4.64 -16.40 14.76
C VAL A 216 -4.69 -15.87 13.32
N SER A 217 -4.37 -16.72 12.33
CA SER A 217 -4.40 -16.35 10.91
C SER A 217 -5.80 -16.53 10.34
N ARG A 218 -6.43 -15.46 9.82
CA ARG A 218 -7.80 -15.47 9.24
C ARG A 218 -7.84 -14.94 7.81
N ASP A 219 -6.79 -15.23 7.05
CA ASP A 219 -6.56 -14.73 5.69
C ASP A 219 -6.47 -13.18 5.59
N GLU A 220 -6.26 -12.45 6.70
CA GLU A 220 -6.15 -10.98 6.68
C GLU A 220 -5.06 -10.53 5.72
N LEU A 221 -3.86 -11.15 5.77
CA LEU A 221 -2.77 -10.85 4.85
C LEU A 221 -3.20 -10.99 3.39
N ARG A 222 -3.89 -12.09 3.04
CA ARG A 222 -4.35 -12.37 1.67
C ARG A 222 -5.22 -11.23 1.18
N TYR A 223 -6.21 -10.85 1.99
CA TYR A 223 -7.15 -9.78 1.63
C TYR A 223 -6.50 -8.39 1.69
N SER A 224 -5.57 -8.14 2.62
CA SER A 224 -4.80 -6.91 2.66
C SER A 224 -4.00 -6.73 1.36
N MET A 225 -3.30 -7.77 0.91
CA MET A 225 -2.56 -7.76 -0.35
C MET A 225 -3.47 -7.67 -1.58
N ARG A 226 -4.66 -8.30 -1.58
CA ARG A 226 -5.69 -8.06 -2.61
C ARG A 226 -6.12 -6.60 -2.65
N SER A 227 -6.34 -5.98 -1.49
CA SER A 227 -6.73 -4.57 -1.39
C SER A 227 -5.64 -3.64 -1.94
N LEU A 228 -4.38 -3.95 -1.68
CA LEU A 228 -3.24 -3.21 -2.23
C LEU A 228 -3.25 -3.25 -3.76
N VAL A 229 -3.31 -4.44 -4.36
CA VAL A 229 -3.29 -4.58 -5.82
C VAL A 229 -4.51 -3.89 -6.45
N ALA A 230 -5.69 -3.99 -5.83
CA ALA A 230 -6.90 -3.38 -6.35
C ALA A 230 -6.88 -1.85 -6.27
N TYR A 231 -6.26 -1.27 -5.24
CA TYR A 231 -6.44 0.14 -4.90
C TYR A 231 -5.15 0.98 -4.90
N ALA A 232 -3.99 0.37 -5.08
CA ALA A 232 -2.70 1.03 -5.23
C ALA A 232 -1.87 0.37 -6.35
N PRO A 233 -2.36 0.38 -7.62
CA PRO A 233 -1.73 -0.31 -8.75
C PRO A 233 -0.37 0.29 -9.18
N TRP A 234 0.04 1.40 -8.57
CA TRP A 234 1.30 2.11 -8.82
C TRP A 234 2.47 1.55 -8.00
N VAL A 235 2.23 0.57 -7.13
CA VAL A 235 3.29 -0.09 -6.35
C VAL A 235 4.21 -0.88 -7.29
N ARG A 236 5.52 -0.69 -7.09
CA ARG A 236 6.55 -1.39 -7.86
C ARG A 236 6.73 -2.84 -7.38
N GLN A 237 7.07 -3.00 -6.10
CA GLN A 237 7.39 -4.29 -5.49
C GLN A 237 6.71 -4.44 -4.13
N ILE A 238 6.29 -5.66 -3.81
CA ILE A 238 5.81 -6.06 -2.50
C ILE A 238 6.89 -6.95 -1.85
N TYR A 239 7.39 -6.54 -0.70
CA TYR A 239 8.26 -7.35 0.15
C TYR A 239 7.45 -7.91 1.30
N LEU A 240 7.33 -9.23 1.37
CA LEU A 240 6.68 -9.92 2.48
C LEU A 240 7.74 -10.42 3.44
N VAL A 241 7.91 -9.72 4.57
CA VAL A 241 8.90 -10.05 5.61
C VAL A 241 8.31 -11.10 6.55
N THR A 242 8.95 -12.27 6.63
CA THR A 242 8.45 -13.42 7.40
C THR A 242 9.54 -14.10 8.23
N ASP A 243 9.10 -14.89 9.20
CA ASP A 243 9.98 -15.73 10.03
C ASP A 243 10.29 -17.09 9.38
N ASP A 244 10.84 -17.04 8.15
CA ASP A 244 11.03 -18.23 7.30
C ASP A 244 9.71 -18.97 7.03
N GLN A 245 8.65 -18.22 6.69
CA GLN A 245 7.31 -18.73 6.42
C GLN A 245 6.79 -18.29 5.04
N VAL A 246 5.98 -19.14 4.39
CA VAL A 246 5.27 -18.83 3.14
C VAL A 246 3.79 -19.22 3.28
N PRO A 247 2.83 -18.29 3.04
CA PRO A 247 1.42 -18.62 2.99
C PRO A 247 1.10 -19.62 1.86
N ALA A 248 0.21 -20.59 2.11
CA ALA A 248 -0.15 -21.62 1.14
C ALA A 248 -0.66 -21.06 -0.20
N TRP A 249 -1.39 -19.94 -0.16
CA TRP A 249 -1.99 -19.30 -1.32
C TRP A 249 -1.00 -18.48 -2.18
N LEU A 250 0.22 -18.22 -1.70
CA LEU A 250 1.16 -17.29 -2.35
C LEU A 250 2.00 -17.99 -3.44
N ASP A 251 2.05 -17.38 -4.62
CA ASP A 251 3.04 -17.68 -5.65
C ASP A 251 4.31 -16.85 -5.42
N VAL A 252 5.34 -17.48 -4.87
CA VAL A 252 6.63 -16.83 -4.58
C VAL A 252 7.47 -16.55 -5.83
N THR A 253 7.05 -17.04 -7.00
CA THR A 253 7.74 -16.81 -8.28
C THR A 253 7.24 -15.57 -9.01
N HIS A 254 6.11 -15.00 -8.57
CA HIS A 254 5.51 -13.85 -9.21
C HIS A 254 6.40 -12.59 -9.02
N PRO A 255 6.76 -11.86 -10.10
CA PRO A 255 7.79 -10.82 -10.05
C PRO A 255 7.46 -9.65 -9.09
N MET A 256 6.19 -9.34 -8.89
CA MET A 256 5.74 -8.28 -7.99
C MET A 256 5.97 -8.59 -6.50
N VAL A 257 6.16 -9.85 -6.11
CA VAL A 257 6.29 -10.24 -4.69
C VAL A 257 7.66 -10.84 -4.44
N ARG A 258 8.31 -10.42 -3.36
CA ARG A 258 9.49 -11.09 -2.81
C ARG A 258 9.26 -11.41 -1.35
N VAL A 259 9.35 -12.68 -0.99
CA VAL A 259 9.42 -13.10 0.41
C VAL A 259 10.83 -12.81 0.92
N VAL A 260 10.92 -12.10 2.04
CA VAL A 260 12.18 -11.72 2.70
C VAL A 260 12.18 -12.33 4.09
N ARG A 261 13.22 -13.07 4.43
CA ARG A 261 13.29 -13.72 5.75
C ARG A 261 13.83 -12.76 6.78
N HIS A 262 13.43 -12.92 8.05
CA HIS A 262 14.00 -12.15 9.16
C HIS A 262 15.54 -12.18 9.15
N ARG A 263 16.15 -13.35 8.93
CA ARG A 263 17.61 -13.50 8.83
C ARG A 263 18.28 -12.65 7.74
N GLU A 264 17.58 -12.30 6.66
CA GLU A 264 18.12 -11.43 5.60
C GLU A 264 18.29 -9.98 6.07
N ILE A 265 17.40 -9.49 6.96
CA ILE A 265 17.39 -8.07 7.41
C ILE A 265 18.06 -7.86 8.77
N PHE A 266 18.10 -8.90 9.61
CA PHE A 266 18.88 -8.90 10.85
C PHE A 266 20.37 -9.09 10.58
N ALA A 267 20.73 -9.93 9.61
CA ALA A 267 22.10 -10.33 9.34
C ALA A 267 22.81 -10.76 10.64
N ASP A 268 23.86 -10.05 11.06
CA ASP A 268 24.66 -10.29 12.26
C ASP A 268 24.25 -9.41 13.47
N THR A 269 23.12 -8.71 13.39
CA THR A 269 22.72 -7.72 14.40
C THR A 269 21.29 -7.96 14.90
N GLY A 270 21.15 -8.26 16.19
CA GLY A 270 19.91 -8.71 16.82
C GLY A 270 19.89 -10.20 17.11
N ARG A 271 18.82 -10.66 17.79
CA ARG A 271 18.66 -12.05 18.22
C ARG A 271 17.50 -12.72 17.51
N LEU A 272 17.80 -13.75 16.71
CA LEU A 272 16.80 -14.60 16.05
C LEU A 272 16.71 -15.99 16.71
N PRO A 273 15.53 -16.65 16.70
CA PRO A 273 14.25 -16.12 16.21
C PRO A 273 13.73 -15.02 17.13
N THR A 274 13.01 -14.05 16.56
CA THR A 274 12.33 -12.99 17.33
C THR A 274 10.83 -13.07 17.11
N PHE A 275 10.10 -12.76 18.17
CA PHE A 275 8.64 -12.67 18.23
C PHE A 275 8.21 -11.24 18.57
N ASN A 276 9.15 -10.30 18.44
CA ASN A 276 8.96 -8.89 18.71
C ASN A 276 8.88 -8.12 17.38
N SER A 277 7.69 -7.68 17.01
CA SER A 277 7.55 -6.80 15.83
C SER A 277 8.33 -5.49 15.91
N HIS A 278 8.62 -4.90 17.09
CA HIS A 278 9.51 -3.72 17.14
C HIS A 278 10.93 -4.08 16.70
N ALA A 279 11.42 -5.25 17.10
CA ALA A 279 12.70 -5.78 16.64
C ALA A 279 12.70 -5.93 15.11
N ILE A 280 11.68 -6.58 14.54
CA ILE A 280 11.56 -6.79 13.08
C ILE A 280 11.45 -5.45 12.33
N GLU A 281 10.56 -4.58 12.79
CA GLU A 281 10.30 -3.24 12.27
C GLU A 281 11.55 -2.35 12.26
N SER A 282 12.43 -2.49 13.26
CA SER A 282 13.68 -1.72 13.35
C SER A 282 14.68 -2.04 12.23
N ARG A 283 14.45 -3.11 11.46
CA ARG A 283 15.37 -3.65 10.46
C ARG A 283 14.88 -3.54 9.02
N LEU A 284 13.66 -3.05 8.78
CA LEU A 284 13.02 -3.08 7.45
C LEU A 284 13.80 -2.32 6.37
N HIS A 285 14.53 -1.25 6.72
CA HIS A 285 15.34 -0.50 5.76
C HIS A 285 16.50 -1.30 5.15
N ARG A 286 16.84 -2.46 5.73
CA ARG A 286 17.90 -3.35 5.23
C ARG A 286 17.44 -4.33 4.17
N ILE A 287 16.16 -4.35 3.81
CA ILE A 287 15.66 -5.21 2.74
C ILE A 287 16.46 -4.94 1.44
N PRO A 288 17.14 -5.95 0.86
CA PRO A 288 17.93 -5.74 -0.34
C PRO A 288 17.06 -5.33 -1.54
N GLY A 289 17.38 -4.19 -2.14
CA GLY A 289 16.66 -3.65 -3.30
C GLY A 289 15.48 -2.72 -2.96
N LEU A 290 15.19 -2.53 -1.67
CA LEU A 290 14.13 -1.62 -1.22
C LEU A 290 14.38 -0.19 -1.73
N SER A 291 13.35 0.41 -2.32
CA SER A 291 13.36 1.80 -2.78
C SER A 291 13.52 2.80 -1.62
N GLU A 292 13.94 4.01 -1.96
CA GLU A 292 14.02 5.12 -1.00
C GLU A 292 12.66 5.47 -0.41
N HIS A 293 11.57 5.33 -1.17
CA HIS A 293 10.20 5.61 -0.75
C HIS A 293 9.41 4.32 -0.68
N PHE A 294 8.95 3.93 0.49
CA PHE A 294 8.18 2.69 0.64
C PHE A 294 7.07 2.86 1.66
N VAL A 295 6.04 2.03 1.56
CA VAL A 295 4.92 2.02 2.51
C VAL A 295 5.01 0.75 3.34
N TYR A 296 5.10 0.90 4.66
CA TYR A 296 4.99 -0.23 5.58
C TYR A 296 3.52 -0.50 5.90
N VAL A 297 3.11 -1.77 5.82
CA VAL A 297 1.72 -2.20 6.00
C VAL A 297 1.71 -3.44 6.89
N ASN A 298 0.96 -3.40 7.98
CA ASN A 298 0.65 -4.61 8.74
C ASN A 298 -0.42 -5.43 8.01
N ASP A 299 -0.45 -6.73 8.28
CA ASP A 299 -1.43 -7.66 7.72
C ASP A 299 -2.89 -7.29 8.06
N ASP A 300 -3.12 -6.61 9.18
CA ASP A 300 -4.41 -6.12 9.63
C ASP A 300 -4.86 -4.76 9.02
N MET A 301 -4.05 -4.17 8.13
CA MET A 301 -4.33 -2.90 7.46
C MET A 301 -4.79 -3.13 6.02
N PHE A 302 -5.88 -2.47 5.62
CA PHE A 302 -6.48 -2.65 4.30
C PHE A 302 -6.66 -1.31 3.59
N PHE A 303 -6.49 -1.33 2.26
CA PHE A 303 -6.89 -0.23 1.39
C PHE A 303 -8.40 -0.32 1.15
N GLY A 304 -9.14 0.75 1.40
CA GLY A 304 -10.60 0.78 1.33
C GLY A 304 -11.16 1.20 -0.04
N ARG A 305 -10.39 1.97 -0.79
CA ARG A 305 -10.79 2.49 -2.11
C ARG A 305 -9.54 2.89 -2.91
N PRO A 306 -9.65 3.10 -4.23
CA PRO A 306 -8.54 3.57 -5.06
C PRO A 306 -7.82 4.79 -4.47
N LEU A 307 -6.50 4.69 -4.33
CA LEU A 307 -5.59 5.74 -3.91
C LEU A 307 -4.51 5.97 -4.97
N VAL A 308 -4.03 7.20 -5.04
CA VAL A 308 -2.91 7.60 -5.92
C VAL A 308 -1.64 7.83 -5.07
N PRO A 309 -0.43 7.80 -5.65
CA PRO A 309 0.82 7.96 -4.90
C PRO A 309 0.84 9.20 -3.99
N THR A 310 0.19 10.28 -4.44
CA THR A 310 0.08 11.55 -3.70
C THR A 310 -0.72 11.46 -2.40
N ALA A 311 -1.41 10.35 -2.13
CA ALA A 311 -1.95 10.06 -0.80
C ALA A 311 -0.85 9.86 0.24
N PHE A 312 0.34 9.39 -0.18
CA PHE A 312 1.45 8.98 0.70
C PHE A 312 2.70 9.84 0.53
N PHE A 313 3.01 10.27 -0.70
CA PHE A 313 4.21 11.05 -1.01
C PHE A 313 3.90 12.20 -1.97
N HIS A 314 4.46 13.37 -1.73
CA HIS A 314 4.49 14.43 -2.74
C HIS A 314 5.48 14.08 -3.86
N ALA A 315 5.26 14.62 -5.07
CA ALA A 315 6.12 14.39 -6.24
C ALA A 315 7.58 14.81 -6.04
N ASN A 316 7.84 15.71 -5.11
CA ASN A 316 9.20 16.13 -4.71
C ASN A 316 9.85 15.18 -3.67
N GLY A 317 9.19 14.07 -3.31
CA GLY A 317 9.73 13.05 -2.41
C GLY A 317 9.44 13.26 -0.92
N ILE A 318 8.69 14.30 -0.54
CA ILE A 318 8.26 14.52 0.85
C ILE A 318 7.19 13.49 1.24
N ALA A 319 7.43 12.74 2.32
CA ALA A 319 6.49 11.76 2.85
C ALA A 319 5.35 12.41 3.65
N LYS A 320 4.21 11.72 3.75
CA LYS A 320 3.10 12.12 4.62
C LYS A 320 3.00 11.21 5.84
N PHE A 321 2.56 11.74 6.97
CA PHE A 321 2.23 10.96 8.16
C PHE A 321 0.87 11.34 8.73
N PHE A 322 0.25 10.44 9.50
CA PHE A 322 -1.15 10.56 9.91
C PHE A 322 -1.29 10.42 11.42
N THR A 323 -1.42 11.56 12.11
CA THR A 323 -1.57 11.59 13.56
C THR A 323 -2.95 11.10 14.02
N SER A 324 -2.96 10.39 15.13
CA SER A 324 -4.15 9.99 15.88
C SER A 324 -4.50 11.06 16.92
N PRO A 325 -5.79 11.28 17.23
CA PRO A 325 -6.17 12.08 18.39
C PRO A 325 -5.75 11.41 19.72
N ALA A 326 -5.44 10.11 19.73
CA ALA A 326 -4.95 9.41 20.91
C ALA A 326 -3.61 9.97 21.38
N GLN A 327 -3.52 10.23 22.69
CA GLN A 327 -2.33 10.81 23.30
C GLN A 327 -1.36 9.73 23.79
N LEU A 328 -0.09 10.12 23.88
CA LEU A 328 0.96 9.38 24.58
C LEU A 328 1.00 9.85 26.03
N ASP A 329 0.90 8.92 26.99
CA ASP A 329 0.96 9.25 28.41
C ASP A 329 2.28 9.94 28.78
N VAL A 330 2.24 10.81 29.80
CA VAL A 330 3.41 11.56 30.28
C VAL A 330 4.37 10.68 31.10
N GLY A 331 5.61 11.15 31.24
CA GLY A 331 6.64 10.46 32.02
C GLY A 331 7.44 9.41 31.24
N PRO A 332 8.45 8.80 31.88
CA PRO A 332 9.27 7.76 31.27
C PRO A 332 8.49 6.46 31.04
N ALA A 333 9.00 5.62 30.14
CA ALA A 333 8.48 4.27 29.91
C ALA A 333 8.67 3.40 31.17
N THR A 334 7.68 2.55 31.45
CA THR A 334 7.67 1.61 32.57
C THR A 334 7.24 0.23 32.11
N VAL A 335 7.54 -0.79 32.91
CA VAL A 335 7.07 -2.17 32.70
C VAL A 335 5.55 -2.31 32.73
N HIS A 336 4.83 -1.38 33.35
CA HIS A 336 3.37 -1.40 33.41
C HIS A 336 2.70 -0.76 32.18
N ASP A 337 3.47 -0.10 31.33
CA ASP A 337 2.94 0.46 30.10
C ASP A 337 2.65 -0.65 29.08
N ALA A 338 1.53 -0.52 28.36
CA ALA A 338 1.34 -1.33 27.15
C ALA A 338 2.56 -1.15 26.22
N PRO A 339 3.06 -2.20 25.54
CA PRO A 339 4.31 -2.12 24.78
C PRO A 339 4.41 -0.96 23.78
N VAL A 340 3.30 -0.64 23.10
CA VAL A 340 3.22 0.50 22.16
C VAL A 340 3.34 1.85 22.87
N THR A 341 2.82 1.97 24.09
CA THR A 341 2.92 3.18 24.91
C THR A 341 4.34 3.34 25.46
N ALA A 342 4.97 2.26 25.95
CA ALA A 342 6.36 2.27 26.39
C ALA A 342 7.29 2.75 25.26
N ALA A 343 7.17 2.14 24.08
CA ALA A 343 7.95 2.52 22.91
C ALA A 343 7.70 3.98 22.47
N GLY A 344 6.44 4.44 22.50
CA GLY A 344 6.11 5.83 22.22
C GLY A 344 6.73 6.83 23.21
N LYS A 345 6.83 6.47 24.49
CA LYS A 345 7.53 7.27 25.52
C LYS A 345 9.04 7.29 25.29
N ASN A 346 9.65 6.16 24.90
CA ASN A 346 11.07 6.12 24.50
C ASN A 346 11.34 6.99 23.27
N ASN A 347 10.48 6.90 22.25
CA ASN A 347 10.57 7.75 21.07
C ASN A 347 10.51 9.24 21.44
N ARG A 348 9.59 9.62 22.33
CA ARG A 348 9.48 11.02 22.80
C ARG A 348 10.78 11.50 23.40
N ARG A 349 11.38 10.73 24.30
CA ARG A 349 12.67 11.06 24.93
C ARG A 349 13.72 11.39 23.86
N HIS A 350 13.90 10.52 22.87
CA HIS A 350 14.90 10.74 21.83
C HIS A 350 14.59 11.92 20.90
N ILE A 351 13.31 12.19 20.63
CA ILE A 351 12.89 13.38 19.88
C ILE A 351 13.17 14.66 20.69
N GLU A 352 12.92 14.66 21.99
CA GLU A 352 13.23 15.78 22.90
C GLU A 352 14.73 16.04 22.97
N GLU A 353 15.54 15.01 23.18
CA GLU A 353 17.00 15.08 23.22
C GLU A 353 17.60 15.61 21.92
N ARG A 354 17.12 15.11 20.76
CA ARG A 354 17.70 15.44 19.46
C ARG A 354 17.26 16.79 18.89
N PHE A 355 15.99 17.13 19.08
CA PHE A 355 15.35 18.27 18.39
C PHE A 355 14.84 19.35 19.34
N GLY A 356 14.86 19.14 20.66
CA GLY A 356 14.31 20.07 21.63
C GLY A 356 12.78 20.23 21.50
N ARG A 357 12.09 19.20 21.00
CA ARG A 357 10.64 19.18 20.77
C ARG A 357 10.02 17.98 21.46
N THR A 358 8.81 18.14 21.99
CA THR A 358 8.04 17.05 22.58
C THR A 358 6.95 16.57 21.63
N ILE A 359 6.64 15.27 21.67
CA ILE A 359 5.55 14.65 20.92
C ILE A 359 4.46 14.17 21.88
N SER A 360 3.20 14.40 21.53
CA SER A 360 2.06 14.08 22.40
C SER A 360 1.06 13.13 21.75
N GLN A 361 1.09 12.97 20.43
CA GLN A 361 0.11 12.19 19.68
C GLN A 361 0.70 10.85 19.22
N LYS A 362 -0.14 9.81 19.21
CA LYS A 362 0.15 8.55 18.52
C LYS A 362 -0.06 8.72 17.01
N MET A 363 0.38 7.74 16.23
CA MET A 363 0.00 7.64 14.81
C MET A 363 -1.27 6.82 14.64
N ARG A 364 -2.01 7.06 13.57
CA ARG A 364 -3.13 6.19 13.17
C ARG A 364 -2.55 4.87 12.69
N HIS A 365 -3.24 3.77 12.98
CA HIS A 365 -2.86 2.45 12.48
C HIS A 365 -3.31 2.28 11.03
N VAL A 366 -2.49 2.82 10.12
CA VAL A 366 -2.71 2.89 8.67
C VAL A 366 -1.40 2.56 7.95
N PRO A 367 -1.42 2.26 6.64
CA PRO A 367 -0.20 2.17 5.84
C PRO A 367 0.72 3.37 6.07
N TYR A 368 1.95 3.12 6.50
CA TYR A 368 2.91 4.14 6.94
C TYR A 368 3.87 4.50 5.80
N PRO A 369 3.87 5.76 5.29
CA PRO A 369 4.85 6.22 4.30
C PRO A 369 6.20 6.45 4.95
N LEU A 370 7.18 5.67 4.53
CA LEU A 370 8.53 5.67 5.09
C LEU A 370 9.56 6.08 4.04
N ARG A 371 10.69 6.55 4.54
CA ARG A 371 11.89 6.83 3.74
C ARG A 371 13.03 5.99 4.25
N ARG A 372 13.66 5.21 3.37
CA ARG A 372 14.76 4.30 3.74
C ARG A 372 15.90 5.07 4.40
N SER A 373 16.30 6.20 3.81
CA SER A 373 17.32 7.09 4.35
C SER A 373 17.03 7.63 5.76
N VAL A 374 15.75 7.78 6.16
CA VAL A 374 15.39 8.25 7.50
C VAL A 374 15.54 7.14 8.53
N LEU A 375 15.21 5.88 8.19
CA LEU A 375 15.47 4.75 9.08
C LEU A 375 16.99 4.53 9.26
N GLU A 376 17.76 4.64 8.17
CA GLU A 376 19.23 4.64 8.23
C GLU A 376 19.77 5.78 9.09
N GLU A 377 19.17 6.97 9.02
CA GLU A 377 19.55 8.12 9.84
C GLU A 377 19.27 7.89 11.32
N ILE A 378 18.09 7.35 11.67
CA ILE A 378 17.74 7.00 13.05
C ILE A 378 18.76 6.01 13.60
N GLU A 379 19.09 4.96 12.86
CA GLU A 379 20.08 3.98 13.29
C GLU A 379 21.48 4.58 13.47
N ARG A 380 21.91 5.50 12.58
CA ARG A 380 23.20 6.19 12.75
C ARG A 380 23.25 7.05 14.00
N HIS A 381 22.12 7.63 14.43
CA HIS A 381 22.07 8.51 15.61
C HIS A 381 21.76 7.76 16.92
N LEU A 382 21.02 6.65 16.84
CA LEU A 382 20.60 5.83 17.98
C LEU A 382 21.07 4.37 17.81
N PRO A 383 22.37 4.10 17.53
CA PRO A 383 22.82 2.76 17.18
C PRO A 383 22.62 1.79 18.34
N ALA A 384 22.86 2.22 19.59
CA ALA A 384 22.73 1.36 20.76
C ALA A 384 21.27 0.97 21.01
N GLU A 385 20.33 1.90 20.84
CA GLU A 385 18.91 1.68 21.10
C GLU A 385 18.23 0.89 19.98
N VAL A 386 18.61 1.12 18.73
CA VAL A 386 18.16 0.31 17.59
C VAL A 386 18.66 -1.13 17.72
N LEU A 387 19.95 -1.32 18.06
CA LEU A 387 20.50 -2.66 18.29
C LEU A 387 19.85 -3.33 19.50
N ALA A 388 19.68 -2.63 20.62
CA ALA A 388 19.00 -3.17 21.80
C ALA A 388 17.57 -3.62 21.46
N THR A 389 16.81 -2.80 20.71
CA THR A 389 15.47 -3.19 20.22
C THR A 389 15.53 -4.47 19.39
N ALA A 390 16.54 -4.62 18.52
CA ALA A 390 16.73 -5.81 17.70
C ALA A 390 17.16 -7.07 18.50
N GLU A 391 17.75 -6.92 19.69
CA GLU A 391 18.14 -8.02 20.57
C GLU A 391 16.97 -8.59 21.39
N HIS A 392 15.88 -7.83 21.56
CA HIS A 392 14.72 -8.30 22.31
C HIS A 392 13.87 -9.28 21.48
N GLN A 393 13.85 -10.55 21.89
CA GLN A 393 13.01 -11.58 21.24
C GLN A 393 11.51 -11.42 21.52
N PHE A 394 11.14 -10.74 22.60
CA PHE A 394 9.76 -10.40 22.95
C PHE A 394 9.63 -8.89 23.16
N ARG A 395 8.39 -8.37 23.18
CA ARG A 395 8.13 -6.96 23.45
C ARG A 395 8.82 -6.54 24.74
N HIS A 396 9.58 -5.45 24.70
CA HIS A 396 10.33 -4.98 25.85
C HIS A 396 10.05 -3.48 26.13
N PRO A 397 9.98 -3.04 27.40
CA PRO A 397 9.72 -1.63 27.74
C PRO A 397 10.76 -0.64 27.20
N GLY A 398 11.95 -1.12 26.84
CA GLY A 398 13.03 -0.34 26.22
C GLY A 398 12.96 -0.24 24.69
N ASP A 399 12.00 -0.89 24.04
CA ASP A 399 11.90 -0.91 22.57
C ASP A 399 11.63 0.48 21.99
N LEU A 400 12.02 0.66 20.73
CA LEU A 400 11.59 1.76 19.86
C LEU A 400 10.52 1.29 18.87
N SER A 401 9.49 2.11 18.65
CA SER A 401 8.51 1.90 17.58
C SER A 401 8.87 2.75 16.36
N ILE A 402 9.78 2.23 15.53
CA ILE A 402 10.47 3.04 14.51
C ILE A 402 9.55 3.37 13.31
N PRO A 403 9.06 2.40 12.52
CA PRO A 403 8.13 2.64 11.41
C PRO A 403 6.80 3.26 11.85
N SER A 404 6.22 2.78 12.94
CA SER A 404 4.87 3.16 13.37
C SER A 404 4.81 4.49 14.14
N SER A 405 5.95 5.08 14.52
CA SER A 405 5.97 6.35 15.26
C SER A 405 7.24 7.19 15.08
N LEU A 406 8.43 6.69 15.45
CA LEU A 406 9.65 7.51 15.55
C LEU A 406 10.03 8.18 14.22
N GLN A 407 9.99 7.42 13.12
CA GLN A 407 10.37 7.89 11.79
C GLN A 407 9.53 9.09 11.34
N HIS A 408 8.23 9.10 11.64
CA HIS A 408 7.34 10.17 11.20
C HIS A 408 7.71 11.51 11.85
N TYR A 409 7.96 11.49 13.16
CA TYR A 409 8.38 12.70 13.88
C TYR A 409 9.81 13.11 13.52
N TRP A 410 10.71 12.14 13.37
CA TRP A 410 12.10 12.40 12.96
C TRP A 410 12.15 13.07 11.58
N SER A 411 11.42 12.52 10.61
CA SER A 411 11.34 13.08 9.25
C SER A 411 10.68 14.46 9.23
N TYR A 412 9.65 14.70 10.05
CA TYR A 412 8.99 16.00 10.13
C TYR A 412 9.95 17.08 10.66
N LEU A 413 10.62 16.78 11.78
CA LEU A 413 11.56 17.70 12.41
C LEU A 413 12.85 17.89 11.61
N SER A 414 13.16 16.96 10.70
CA SER A 414 14.27 17.04 9.74
C SER A 414 13.84 17.60 8.38
N GLY A 415 12.58 18.02 8.20
CA GLY A 415 12.10 18.67 6.98
C GLY A 415 11.86 17.75 5.77
N THR A 416 11.70 16.44 6.00
CA THR A 416 11.51 15.43 4.95
C THR A 416 10.14 14.77 4.93
N SER A 417 9.25 15.15 5.85
CA SER A 417 7.84 14.77 5.84
C SER A 417 6.92 15.90 6.30
N VAL A 418 5.62 15.77 6.01
CA VAL A 418 4.57 16.70 6.42
C VAL A 418 3.35 15.94 6.95
N PRO A 419 2.55 16.55 7.84
CA PRO A 419 1.25 15.98 8.21
C PRO A 419 0.35 15.81 6.99
N GLY A 420 -0.32 14.67 6.90
CA GLY A 420 -1.32 14.38 5.88
C GLY A 420 -2.69 14.08 6.49
N SER A 421 -3.68 13.90 5.63
CA SER A 421 -5.02 13.43 6.01
C SER A 421 -5.35 12.15 5.26
N ILE A 422 -5.92 11.18 5.97
CA ILE A 422 -6.41 9.93 5.38
C ILE A 422 -7.71 9.53 6.08
N ARG A 423 -8.73 9.17 5.30
CA ARG A 423 -10.02 8.71 5.83
C ARG A 423 -9.88 7.27 6.31
N TYR A 424 -9.97 7.09 7.61
CA TYR A 424 -9.64 5.85 8.29
C TYR A 424 -10.78 5.40 9.20
N THR A 425 -10.96 4.08 9.32
CA THR A 425 -11.75 3.48 10.39
C THR A 425 -11.04 2.30 11.02
N TYR A 426 -11.22 2.15 12.33
CA TYR A 426 -10.76 1.00 13.11
C TYR A 426 -11.97 0.17 13.55
N ALA A 427 -11.91 -1.13 13.29
CA ALA A 427 -12.88 -2.10 13.76
C ALA A 427 -12.18 -3.12 14.65
N ASP A 428 -12.53 -3.08 15.94
CA ASP A 428 -12.21 -4.11 16.91
C ASP A 428 -13.24 -5.24 16.77
N LEU A 429 -12.79 -6.44 16.43
CA LEU A 429 -13.66 -7.58 16.12
C LEU A 429 -14.51 -8.04 17.30
N ALA A 430 -14.04 -7.81 18.54
CA ALA A 430 -14.79 -8.13 19.74
C ALA A 430 -15.87 -7.09 20.05
N HIS A 431 -15.81 -5.90 19.43
CA HIS A 431 -16.72 -4.81 19.75
C HIS A 431 -18.13 -5.03 19.17
N PRO A 432 -19.22 -4.89 19.96
CA PRO A 432 -20.60 -5.15 19.51
C PRO A 432 -21.07 -4.32 18.31
N SER A 433 -20.45 -3.15 18.07
CA SER A 433 -20.80 -2.29 16.93
C SER A 433 -20.13 -2.71 15.61
N THR A 434 -19.23 -3.68 15.62
CA THR A 434 -18.40 -4.03 14.45
C THR A 434 -19.21 -4.49 13.24
N PRO A 435 -20.25 -5.33 13.37
CA PRO A 435 -21.11 -5.68 12.23
C PRO A 435 -21.68 -4.45 11.50
N VAL A 436 -22.13 -3.43 12.24
CA VAL A 436 -22.67 -2.18 11.68
C VAL A 436 -21.57 -1.37 10.96
N LYS A 437 -20.37 -1.31 11.54
CA LYS A 437 -19.22 -0.64 10.90
C LYS A 437 -18.84 -1.33 9.58
N LEU A 438 -18.78 -2.66 9.56
CA LEU A 438 -18.46 -3.44 8.36
C LEU A 438 -19.53 -3.28 7.27
N ALA A 439 -20.81 -3.31 7.63
CA ALA A 439 -21.90 -3.05 6.68
C ALA A 439 -21.84 -1.62 6.10
N ALA A 440 -21.52 -0.62 6.92
CA ALA A 440 -21.34 0.76 6.47
C ALA A 440 -20.11 0.91 5.56
N LEU A 441 -19.01 0.21 5.84
CA LEU A 441 -17.85 0.13 4.97
C LEU A 441 -18.23 -0.46 3.62
N LEU A 442 -18.85 -1.65 3.61
CA LEU A 442 -19.21 -2.39 2.39
C LEU A 442 -20.13 -1.60 1.49
N SER A 443 -21.15 -0.94 2.06
CA SER A 443 -22.13 -0.15 1.31
C SER A 443 -21.57 1.18 0.78
N ARG A 444 -20.79 1.90 1.60
CA ARG A 444 -20.38 3.28 1.27
C ARG A 444 -18.99 3.38 0.65
N ARG A 445 -18.10 2.40 0.90
CA ARG A 445 -16.68 2.39 0.45
C ARG A 445 -15.99 3.75 0.60
N HIS A 446 -16.23 4.39 1.73
CA HIS A 446 -15.96 5.81 1.96
C HIS A 446 -14.63 6.09 2.67
N CYS A 447 -13.96 5.04 3.17
CA CYS A 447 -12.66 5.13 3.81
C CYS A 447 -11.54 4.90 2.78
N ASP A 448 -10.45 5.64 2.92
CA ASP A 448 -9.20 5.40 2.20
C ASP A 448 -8.56 4.09 2.64
N VAL A 449 -8.59 3.84 3.95
CA VAL A 449 -8.00 2.68 4.61
C VAL A 449 -8.85 2.25 5.81
N PHE A 450 -8.78 0.99 6.20
CA PHE A 450 -9.39 0.48 7.42
C PHE A 450 -8.49 -0.57 8.07
N CYS A 451 -8.67 -0.79 9.37
CA CYS A 451 -7.97 -1.82 10.12
C CYS A 451 -8.97 -2.72 10.84
N LEU A 452 -8.71 -4.02 10.81
CA LEU A 452 -9.48 -5.07 11.47
C LEU A 452 -8.57 -5.75 12.48
N ASN A 453 -8.78 -5.53 13.78
CA ASN A 453 -7.92 -6.09 14.80
C ASN A 453 -8.75 -6.80 15.87
N ASP A 454 -8.16 -7.81 16.53
CA ASP A 454 -8.79 -8.57 17.61
C ASP A 454 -8.22 -8.17 18.97
N THR A 455 -9.08 -8.09 19.96
CA THR A 455 -8.67 -7.98 21.37
C THR A 455 -9.43 -9.05 22.15
N ASP A 456 -8.69 -10.03 22.70
CA ASP A 456 -9.11 -11.10 23.62
C ASP A 456 -10.60 -11.51 23.53
N SER A 457 -10.89 -12.47 22.65
CA SER A 457 -12.23 -13.05 22.46
C SER A 457 -12.28 -14.52 22.94
N SER A 458 -13.44 -14.97 23.46
CA SER A 458 -13.66 -16.38 23.82
C SER A 458 -13.82 -17.28 22.58
N GLU A 459 -13.56 -18.60 22.70
CA GLU A 459 -13.54 -19.53 21.54
C GLU A 459 -14.81 -19.52 20.67
N VAL A 460 -16.00 -19.42 21.28
CA VAL A 460 -17.27 -19.36 20.54
C VAL A 460 -17.38 -18.07 19.73
N LEU A 461 -16.95 -16.94 20.30
CA LEU A 461 -16.93 -15.63 19.62
C LEU A 461 -15.93 -15.61 18.46
N LEU A 462 -14.82 -16.38 18.53
CA LEU A 462 -13.83 -16.45 17.45
C LEU A 462 -14.44 -17.00 16.15
N SER A 463 -15.26 -18.05 16.24
CA SER A 463 -15.86 -18.70 15.06
C SER A 463 -16.86 -17.78 14.33
N GLU A 464 -17.70 -17.06 15.09
CA GLU A 464 -18.63 -16.07 14.55
C GLU A 464 -17.90 -14.87 13.93
N GLN A 465 -16.85 -14.37 14.58
CA GLN A 465 -16.00 -13.31 14.05
C GLN A 465 -15.32 -13.72 12.75
N GLN A 466 -14.81 -14.95 12.67
CA GLN A 466 -14.17 -15.47 11.47
C GLN A 466 -15.15 -15.56 10.30
N ALA A 467 -16.36 -16.07 10.53
CA ALA A 467 -17.40 -16.12 9.48
C ALA A 467 -17.79 -14.71 9.01
N MET A 468 -18.02 -13.78 9.94
CA MET A 468 -18.32 -12.38 9.63
C MET A 468 -17.21 -11.73 8.79
N LEU A 469 -15.95 -11.97 9.15
CA LEU A 469 -14.80 -11.46 8.42
C LEU A 469 -14.69 -12.05 7.02
N ALA A 470 -14.84 -13.37 6.89
CA ALA A 470 -14.81 -14.06 5.61
C ALA A 470 -15.88 -13.49 4.65
N ASP A 471 -17.11 -13.30 5.15
CA ASP A 471 -18.20 -12.69 4.39
C ASP A 471 -17.90 -11.25 3.98
N PHE A 472 -17.45 -10.43 4.92
CA PHE A 472 -17.12 -9.03 4.66
C PHE A 472 -15.97 -8.89 3.66
N LEU A 473 -14.84 -9.56 3.90
CA LEU A 473 -13.64 -9.45 3.06
C LEU A 473 -13.88 -10.00 1.66
N SER A 474 -14.59 -11.13 1.53
CA SER A 474 -14.96 -11.69 0.22
C SER A 474 -15.87 -10.74 -0.57
N ALA A 475 -16.82 -10.08 0.09
CA ALA A 475 -17.70 -9.11 -0.56
C ALA A 475 -17.01 -7.77 -0.85
N TYR A 476 -16.10 -7.33 0.03
CA TYR A 476 -15.40 -6.05 -0.11
C TYR A 476 -14.31 -6.13 -1.17
N LEU A 477 -13.58 -7.25 -1.19
CA LEU A 477 -12.39 -7.52 -2.01
C LEU A 477 -12.56 -8.83 -2.78
N PRO A 478 -13.53 -8.89 -3.73
CA PRO A 478 -13.81 -10.10 -4.51
C PRO A 478 -12.76 -10.38 -5.60
N PHE A 479 -11.72 -9.55 -5.69
CA PHE A 479 -10.65 -9.65 -6.67
C PHE A 479 -9.58 -10.61 -6.19
N ARG A 480 -9.04 -11.46 -7.07
CA ARG A 480 -7.82 -12.22 -6.76
C ARG A 480 -6.60 -11.38 -7.11
N ALA A 481 -5.57 -11.45 -6.27
CA ALA A 481 -4.28 -10.90 -6.60
C ALA A 481 -3.59 -11.82 -7.65
N PRO A 482 -2.74 -11.26 -8.53
CA PRO A 482 -2.10 -12.02 -9.60
C PRO A 482 -1.08 -13.04 -9.10
N PHE A 483 -0.64 -12.92 -7.85
CA PHE A 483 0.28 -13.84 -7.15
C PHE A 483 -0.45 -14.86 -6.26
N GLU A 484 -1.75 -15.08 -6.48
CA GLU A 484 -2.45 -16.20 -5.84
C GLU A 484 -2.36 -17.44 -6.72
N VAL A 485 -1.88 -18.55 -6.16
CA VAL A 485 -1.86 -19.85 -6.86
C VAL A 485 -3.28 -20.33 -7.20
N SER A 486 -3.39 -21.35 -8.04
CA SER A 486 -4.69 -21.95 -8.33
C SER A 486 -5.28 -22.62 -7.07
N PRO A 487 -6.61 -22.72 -6.94
CA PRO A 487 -7.24 -23.39 -5.80
C PRO A 487 -6.75 -24.84 -5.59
N GLU A 488 -6.41 -25.55 -6.67
CA GLU A 488 -5.89 -26.91 -6.61
C GLU A 488 -4.50 -26.95 -5.97
N VAL A 489 -3.62 -26.01 -6.33
CA VAL A 489 -2.28 -25.88 -5.74
C VAL A 489 -2.38 -25.44 -4.28
N GLU A 490 -3.26 -24.49 -3.98
CA GLU A 490 -3.53 -24.03 -2.61
C GLU A 490 -3.97 -25.21 -1.74
N ALA A 491 -4.95 -26.01 -2.20
CA ALA A 491 -5.45 -27.18 -1.49
C ALA A 491 -4.37 -28.25 -1.21
N GLN A 492 -3.44 -28.46 -2.14
CA GLN A 492 -2.30 -29.36 -1.95
C GLN A 492 -1.33 -28.85 -0.86
N ARG A 493 -1.23 -27.53 -0.70
CA ARG A 493 -0.33 -26.89 0.28
C ARG A 493 -0.92 -26.79 1.68
N LEU A 494 -2.25 -26.74 1.83
CA LEU A 494 -2.94 -26.61 3.13
C LEU A 494 -2.64 -27.74 4.13
N GLY A 495 -2.06 -28.86 3.70
CA GLY A 495 -1.60 -29.95 4.59
C GLY A 495 -0.21 -29.74 5.21
N ARG A 496 0.42 -28.57 5.03
CA ARG A 496 1.81 -28.29 5.41
C ARG A 496 1.91 -27.00 6.21
N THR A 497 2.90 -26.90 7.11
CA THR A 497 3.19 -25.66 7.83
C THR A 497 3.74 -24.59 6.89
N ALA A 498 3.53 -23.31 7.22
CA ALA A 498 4.09 -22.20 6.46
C ALA A 498 5.64 -22.27 6.43
N SER A 499 6.27 -22.74 7.51
CA SER A 499 7.70 -23.02 7.59
C SER A 499 8.15 -24.13 6.64
N ALA A 500 7.41 -25.24 6.56
CA ALA A 500 7.70 -26.33 5.63
C ALA A 500 7.53 -25.92 4.16
N LEU A 501 6.59 -25.00 3.87
CA LEU A 501 6.44 -24.41 2.54
C LEU A 501 7.61 -23.49 2.20
N ALA A 502 8.06 -22.67 3.15
CA ALA A 502 9.21 -21.79 2.94
C ALA A 502 10.49 -22.56 2.64
N ALA A 503 10.74 -23.67 3.37
CA ALA A 503 11.90 -24.52 3.15
C ALA A 503 11.93 -25.17 1.76
N GLU A 504 10.76 -25.44 1.16
CA GLU A 504 10.66 -25.99 -0.20
C GLU A 504 10.71 -24.92 -1.29
N LEU A 505 9.97 -23.83 -1.11
CA LEU A 505 9.66 -22.89 -2.18
C LEU A 505 10.66 -21.75 -2.31
N LEU A 506 11.36 -21.41 -1.22
CA LEU A 506 12.29 -20.30 -1.23
C LEU A 506 13.72 -20.82 -1.43
N PRO A 507 14.53 -20.16 -2.28
CA PRO A 507 15.91 -20.56 -2.49
C PRO A 507 16.70 -20.45 -1.18
N GLU A 508 17.68 -21.33 -0.99
CA GLU A 508 18.66 -21.19 0.09
C GLU A 508 19.32 -19.82 -0.03
N SER A 509 19.28 -19.05 1.06
CA SER A 509 19.91 -17.73 1.05
C SER A 509 21.43 -17.92 0.91
N PRO A 510 22.14 -17.14 0.08
CA PRO A 510 23.59 -17.12 0.15
C PRO A 510 23.95 -16.64 1.56
N THR A 511 24.44 -17.56 2.38
CA THR A 511 24.97 -17.25 3.70
C THR A 511 26.02 -16.15 3.53
N SER A 512 25.86 -15.02 4.22
CA SER A 512 26.98 -14.10 4.40
C SER A 512 28.14 -14.94 4.95
N ALA A 513 29.26 -14.91 4.26
CA ALA A 513 30.43 -15.74 4.55
C ALA A 513 30.67 -15.86 6.06
N ALA A 514 30.80 -17.10 6.54
CA ALA A 514 31.17 -17.40 7.91
C ALA A 514 32.36 -16.52 8.36
N PRO A 515 32.39 -16.08 9.63
CA PRO A 515 33.50 -15.29 10.13
C PRO A 515 34.77 -16.11 9.93
N ARG A 516 35.74 -15.56 9.18
CA ARG A 516 37.07 -16.14 9.07
C ARG A 516 37.59 -16.32 10.49
N GLN A 517 37.71 -17.58 10.91
CA GLN A 517 38.39 -17.93 12.15
C GLN A 517 39.75 -17.26 12.13
N GLY A 518 39.98 -16.35 13.07
CA GLY A 518 41.26 -15.72 13.28
C GLY A 518 42.29 -16.81 13.55
N THR A 519 43.22 -16.98 12.62
CA THR A 519 44.44 -17.73 12.88
C THR A 519 45.28 -16.92 13.86
N GLY A 520 45.46 -17.50 15.05
CA GLY A 520 46.16 -16.88 16.16
C GLY A 520 47.66 -16.67 15.88
N ARG A 521 48.13 -15.51 16.36
CA ARG A 521 49.44 -15.24 17.00
C ARG A 521 50.66 -16.05 16.58
N ALA A 522 51.60 -15.38 15.91
CA ALA A 522 53.03 -15.62 16.07
C ALA A 522 53.56 -14.86 17.32
N PRO A 523 54.56 -15.38 18.06
CA PRO A 523 55.00 -14.81 19.31
C PRO A 523 55.97 -13.63 19.12
N HIS A 524 55.92 -12.72 20.10
CA HIS A 524 56.83 -11.61 20.34
C HIS A 524 58.31 -12.05 20.42
N ASP A 525 59.20 -11.20 19.88
CA ASP A 525 60.60 -11.11 20.27
C ASP A 525 60.92 -9.61 20.56
N PRO A 526 61.55 -9.24 21.70
CA PRO A 526 61.79 -7.86 22.07
C PRO A 526 63.27 -7.46 21.88
N ALA A 527 63.54 -6.28 21.31
CA ALA A 527 64.51 -5.28 21.82
C ALA A 527 64.89 -4.22 20.77
N GLY A 528 64.86 -2.94 21.19
CA GLY A 528 66.05 -2.07 21.03
C GLY A 528 66.08 -0.99 19.94
N GLN A 529 65.41 0.15 20.18
CA GLN A 529 65.82 1.57 19.96
C GLN A 529 66.44 2.03 18.59
N PRO A 530 66.73 3.34 18.39
CA PRO A 530 65.81 4.38 17.91
C PRO A 530 66.21 4.95 16.53
N GLU A 531 65.34 5.80 15.98
CA GLU A 531 65.49 6.72 14.83
C GLU A 531 66.90 7.32 14.58
N PRO A 532 67.28 7.82 13.36
CA PRO A 532 66.53 8.94 12.75
C PRO A 532 66.68 9.25 11.22
N VAL A 533 65.87 10.24 10.79
CA VAL A 533 65.99 11.19 9.65
C VAL A 533 66.12 10.68 8.20
N ARG A 534 65.07 10.87 7.39
CA ARG A 534 65.01 11.89 6.31
C ARG A 534 63.61 12.00 5.69
#